data_AF-A0AAU6X1Y8-F1
#
_entry.id   AF-A0AAU6X1Y8-F1
#
_cell.length_a   1.000
_cell.length_b   1.000
_cell.length_c   1.000
_cell.angle_alpha   90.00
_cell.angle_beta   90.00
_cell.angle_gamma   90.00
#
_symmetry.space_group_name_H-M   'P 1'
#
loop_
_entity.id
_entity.type
_entity.pdbx_description
1 polymer ?
#
loop_
_entity_poly.entity_id
_entity_poly.type
_entity_poly.pdbx_seq_one_letter_code
_entity_poly.pdbx_strand_id
1 'polypeptide(L)'
;MTRYLYITIISMLCALLFLNMRCKKENEMDPNGLPKATQVGSLLFACKINGKNWTSNKNSYSVSGGVKNGIITVSGFNDSNSATALEYLQIQVKEVASQMVYRLNDPNLGHLATYKTDRDCFTVVSFTNRADSSDGEVSFTRIDKANRILSGTFGVIFQPKNAA
;
A
#
# COMPACT_ATOMS: atom_id res chain seq x y z
N MET A 1 -17.04 -7.40 -57.00
CA MET A 1 -16.70 -8.38 -55.93
C MET A 1 -15.34 -8.09 -55.28
N THR A 2 -14.29 -7.81 -56.07
CA THR A 2 -12.91 -7.56 -55.61
C THR A 2 -12.74 -6.40 -54.61
N ARG A 3 -13.50 -5.30 -54.73
CA ARG A 3 -13.40 -4.16 -53.78
C ARG A 3 -13.84 -4.50 -52.35
N TYR A 4 -14.86 -5.34 -52.19
CA TYR A 4 -15.34 -5.76 -50.87
C TYR A 4 -14.36 -6.70 -50.16
N LEU A 5 -13.65 -7.52 -50.93
CA LEU A 5 -12.62 -8.42 -50.41
C LEU A 5 -11.42 -7.65 -49.83
N TYR A 6 -11.02 -6.54 -50.46
CA TYR A 6 -9.93 -5.71 -49.92
C TYR A 6 -10.31 -5.02 -48.61
N ILE A 7 -11.55 -4.54 -48.49
CA ILE A 7 -12.03 -3.86 -47.27
C ILE A 7 -12.11 -4.84 -46.09
N THR A 8 -12.57 -6.06 -46.30
CA THR A 8 -12.64 -7.08 -45.24
C THR A 8 -11.23 -7.53 -44.79
N ILE A 9 -10.29 -7.68 -45.73
CA ILE A 9 -8.89 -8.03 -45.41
C ILE A 9 -8.23 -6.91 -44.57
N ILE A 10 -8.41 -5.63 -44.95
CA ILE A 10 -7.84 -4.49 -44.21
C ILE A 10 -8.43 -4.41 -42.79
N SER A 11 -9.74 -4.60 -42.65
CA SER A 11 -10.42 -4.59 -41.35
C SER A 11 -9.90 -5.71 -40.42
N MET A 12 -9.72 -6.92 -40.95
CA MET A 12 -9.18 -8.06 -40.21
C MET A 12 -7.72 -7.84 -39.79
N LEU A 13 -6.91 -7.24 -40.67
CA LEU A 13 -5.52 -6.90 -40.40
C LEU A 13 -5.41 -5.83 -39.30
N CYS A 14 -6.27 -4.81 -39.32
CA CYS A 14 -6.34 -3.81 -38.26
C CYS A 14 -6.72 -4.43 -36.91
N ALA A 15 -7.70 -5.33 -36.85
CA ALA A 15 -8.09 -6.02 -35.62
C ALA A 15 -6.95 -6.87 -35.01
N LEU A 16 -6.12 -7.50 -35.86
CA LEU A 16 -4.93 -8.25 -35.45
C LEU A 16 -3.81 -7.38 -34.87
N LEU A 17 -3.68 -6.12 -35.31
CA LEU A 17 -2.71 -5.18 -34.76
C LEU A 17 -3.07 -4.73 -33.34
N PHE A 18 -4.36 -4.59 -33.02
CA PHE A 18 -4.81 -4.21 -31.67
C PHE A 18 -4.70 -5.35 -30.64
N LEU A 19 -4.76 -6.61 -31.07
CA LEU A 19 -4.64 -7.78 -30.18
C LEU A 19 -3.22 -7.99 -29.62
N ASN A 20 -2.20 -7.39 -30.24
CA ASN A 20 -0.80 -7.48 -29.81
C ASN A 20 -0.38 -6.36 -28.84
N MET A 21 -1.25 -5.39 -28.56
CA MET A 21 -1.04 -4.42 -27.48
C MET A 21 -1.33 -5.06 -26.12
N ARG A 22 -0.58 -6.12 -25.76
CA ARG A 22 -0.49 -6.52 -24.36
C ARG A 22 0.20 -5.39 -23.64
N CYS A 23 -0.55 -4.63 -22.84
CA CYS A 23 0.03 -3.76 -21.82
C CYS A 23 0.98 -4.63 -20.99
N LYS A 24 2.29 -4.44 -21.17
CA LYS A 24 3.25 -4.97 -20.20
C LYS A 24 2.83 -4.35 -18.87
N LYS A 25 2.51 -5.17 -17.88
CA LYS A 25 2.51 -4.69 -16.50
C LYS A 25 3.94 -4.26 -16.24
N GLU A 26 4.17 -2.96 -16.36
CA GLU A 26 5.34 -2.29 -15.86
C GLU A 26 5.40 -2.62 -14.36
N ASN A 27 6.15 -3.68 -14.02
CA ASN A 27 6.66 -3.88 -12.67
C ASN A 27 7.78 -2.86 -12.48
N GLU A 28 7.43 -1.58 -12.57
CA GLU A 28 8.32 -0.49 -12.25
C GLU A 28 8.49 -0.51 -10.74
N MET A 29 9.54 -1.21 -10.31
CA MET A 29 10.08 -1.04 -8.98
C MET A 29 10.72 0.34 -8.90
N ASP A 30 10.63 0.97 -7.74
CA ASP A 30 11.44 2.12 -7.41
C ASP A 30 12.94 1.72 -7.27
N PRO A 31 13.86 2.68 -7.13
CA PRO A 31 15.28 2.37 -6.92
C PRO A 31 15.56 1.51 -5.68
N ASN A 32 14.61 1.41 -4.75
CA ASN A 32 14.71 0.58 -3.56
C ASN A 32 14.18 -0.85 -3.77
N GLY A 33 13.66 -1.19 -4.95
CA GLY A 33 13.08 -2.51 -5.22
C GLY A 33 11.68 -2.69 -4.64
N LEU A 34 10.98 -1.60 -4.30
CA LEU A 34 9.57 -1.59 -3.89
C LEU A 34 8.68 -1.24 -5.09
N PRO A 35 7.46 -1.76 -5.20
CA PRO A 35 6.59 -1.35 -6.31
C PRO A 35 6.21 0.12 -6.15
N LYS A 36 6.21 0.87 -7.26
CA LYS A 36 5.81 2.29 -7.25
C LYS A 36 4.40 2.48 -6.69
N ALA A 37 4.17 3.59 -5.99
CA ALA A 37 2.84 3.99 -5.53
C ALA A 37 1.87 4.09 -6.71
N THR A 38 0.76 3.36 -6.64
CA THR A 38 -0.14 3.24 -7.80
C THR A 38 -1.06 4.45 -7.93
N GLN A 39 -1.38 4.80 -9.17
CA GLN A 39 -2.32 5.89 -9.49
C GLN A 39 -3.75 5.39 -9.74
N VAL A 40 -3.96 4.07 -9.73
CA VAL A 40 -5.23 3.42 -10.08
C VAL A 40 -5.82 2.58 -8.95
N GLY A 41 -5.27 2.68 -7.72
CA GLY A 41 -5.83 2.02 -6.54
C GLY A 41 -5.62 0.49 -6.51
N SER A 42 -4.40 0.00 -6.71
CA SER A 42 -4.13 -1.43 -6.92
C SER A 42 -4.04 -2.29 -5.65
N LEU A 43 -4.61 -1.85 -4.51
CA LEU A 43 -4.49 -2.53 -3.20
C LEU A 43 -3.05 -2.97 -2.87
N LEU A 44 -2.12 -2.01 -2.94
CA LEU A 44 -0.69 -2.23 -2.69
C LEU A 44 -0.27 -1.54 -1.40
N PHE A 45 0.36 -2.29 -0.50
CA PHE A 45 1.07 -1.76 0.66
C PHE A 45 2.42 -2.46 0.77
N ALA A 46 3.52 -1.71 0.63
CA ALA A 46 4.87 -2.27 0.67
C ALA A 46 5.85 -1.30 1.34
N CYS A 47 6.87 -1.85 2.00
CA CYS A 47 7.95 -1.09 2.59
C CYS A 47 9.18 -1.98 2.79
N LYS A 48 10.26 -1.42 3.34
CA LYS A 48 11.35 -2.22 3.89
C LYS A 48 11.26 -2.22 5.41
N ILE A 49 11.37 -3.40 6.00
CA ILE A 49 11.54 -3.56 7.44
C ILE A 49 12.97 -4.01 7.67
N ASN A 50 13.78 -3.19 8.34
CA ASN A 50 15.20 -3.45 8.59
C ASN A 50 15.97 -3.86 7.31
N GLY A 51 15.72 -3.15 6.22
CA GLY A 51 16.35 -3.38 4.91
C GLY A 51 15.77 -4.54 4.08
N LYS A 52 14.90 -5.38 4.64
CA LYS A 52 14.23 -6.48 3.92
C LYS A 52 12.90 -6.03 3.34
N ASN A 53 12.62 -6.39 2.08
CA ASN A 53 11.35 -6.09 1.45
C ASN A 53 10.20 -6.76 2.20
N TRP A 54 9.20 -5.96 2.52
CA TRP A 54 7.95 -6.37 3.13
C TRP A 54 6.80 -5.88 2.26
N THR A 55 5.84 -6.74 2.00
CA THR A 55 4.66 -6.39 1.20
C THR A 55 3.48 -7.12 1.78
N SER A 56 2.37 -6.40 1.95
CA SER A 56 1.11 -6.99 2.37
C SER A 56 0.67 -8.08 1.40
N ASN A 57 -0.06 -9.07 1.89
CA ASN A 57 -0.68 -10.07 1.04
C ASN A 57 -1.60 -9.41 -0.01
N LYS A 58 -1.65 -9.97 -1.23
CA LYS A 58 -2.42 -9.41 -2.36
C LYS A 58 -3.91 -9.80 -2.31
N ASN A 59 -4.51 -9.87 -1.13
CA ASN A 59 -5.95 -10.12 -0.99
C ASN A 59 -6.64 -8.88 -0.39
N SER A 60 -7.94 -8.73 -0.64
CA SER A 60 -8.73 -7.56 -0.21
C SER A 60 -8.83 -7.38 1.30
N TYR A 61 -8.47 -8.40 2.08
CA TYR A 61 -8.44 -8.34 3.54
C TYR A 61 -7.09 -7.88 4.09
N SER A 62 -6.05 -7.86 3.24
CA SER A 62 -4.67 -7.61 3.66
C SER A 62 -4.21 -6.18 3.42
N VAL A 63 -4.96 -5.39 2.65
CA VAL A 63 -4.71 -3.96 2.48
C VAL A 63 -6.02 -3.22 2.69
N SER A 64 -5.98 -2.21 3.56
CA SER A 64 -7.11 -1.33 3.80
C SER A 64 -6.64 0.12 3.79
N GLY A 65 -7.51 1.00 3.32
CA GLY A 65 -7.25 2.43 3.23
C GLY A 65 -8.56 3.19 3.20
N GLY A 66 -8.64 4.33 3.87
CA GLY A 66 -9.85 5.14 3.86
C GLY A 66 -9.76 6.42 4.66
N VAL A 67 -10.76 7.27 4.45
CA VAL A 67 -10.94 8.52 5.20
C VAL A 67 -12.27 8.45 5.95
N LYS A 68 -12.24 8.52 7.27
CA LYS A 68 -13.45 8.55 8.13
C LYS A 68 -13.28 9.60 9.21
N ASN A 69 -14.27 10.49 9.35
CA ASN A 69 -14.27 11.57 10.36
C ASN A 69 -12.98 12.41 10.35
N GLY A 70 -12.46 12.75 9.16
CA GLY A 70 -11.22 13.53 9.01
C GLY A 70 -9.94 12.76 9.33
N ILE A 71 -10.02 11.45 9.57
CA ILE A 71 -8.88 10.57 9.84
C ILE A 71 -8.63 9.73 8.60
N ILE A 72 -7.41 9.79 8.09
CA ILE A 72 -6.89 8.83 7.11
C ILE A 72 -6.30 7.66 7.87
N THR A 73 -6.71 6.45 7.51
CA THR A 73 -6.08 5.22 7.97
C THR A 73 -5.64 4.42 6.75
N VAL A 74 -4.41 3.92 6.76
CA VAL A 74 -3.87 2.96 5.78
C VAL A 74 -3.26 1.82 6.54
N SER A 75 -3.51 0.58 6.15
CA SER A 75 -2.89 -0.57 6.79
C SER A 75 -2.58 -1.69 5.81
N GLY A 76 -1.47 -2.36 6.07
CA GLY A 76 -1.06 -3.60 5.42
C GLY A 76 -1.00 -4.73 6.43
N PHE A 77 -1.36 -5.92 5.99
CA PHE A 77 -1.26 -7.15 6.74
C PHE A 77 -0.53 -8.19 5.89
N ASN A 78 0.41 -8.89 6.51
CA ASN A 78 1.14 -9.98 5.90
C ASN A 78 1.05 -11.18 6.83
N ASP A 79 0.28 -12.17 6.39
CA ASP A 79 0.25 -13.52 6.97
C ASP A 79 1.10 -14.38 6.04
N SER A 80 2.40 -14.38 6.31
CA SER A 80 3.37 -15.03 5.45
C SER A 80 3.39 -16.53 5.75
N ASN A 81 2.61 -17.36 5.05
CA ASN A 81 2.65 -18.84 4.89
C ASN A 81 2.91 -19.78 6.10
N SER A 82 3.32 -19.30 7.27
CA SER A 82 3.18 -19.98 8.54
C SER A 82 1.94 -19.39 9.17
N ALA A 83 0.92 -20.21 9.40
CA ALA A 83 -0.37 -19.84 10.02
C ALA A 83 -0.24 -19.30 11.47
N THR A 84 0.94 -18.83 11.85
CA THR A 84 1.39 -18.48 13.20
C THR A 84 2.19 -17.17 13.24
N ALA A 85 2.36 -16.46 12.11
CA ALA A 85 3.14 -15.23 12.07
C ALA A 85 2.35 -14.03 11.52
N LEU A 86 1.73 -13.26 12.42
CA LEU A 86 1.05 -11.99 12.16
C LEU A 86 2.06 -10.85 11.99
N GLU A 87 2.06 -10.19 10.83
CA GLU A 87 2.66 -8.87 10.66
C GLU A 87 1.62 -7.85 10.20
N TYR A 88 1.46 -6.77 10.96
CA TYR A 88 0.49 -5.72 10.69
C TYR A 88 1.15 -4.35 10.80
N LEU A 89 0.99 -3.53 9.77
CA LEU A 89 1.44 -2.14 9.77
C LEU A 89 0.23 -1.24 9.52
N GLN A 90 0.08 -0.19 10.33
CA GLN A 90 -0.96 0.82 10.19
C GLN A 90 -0.35 2.21 10.26
N ILE A 91 -0.87 3.12 9.44
CA ILE A 91 -0.61 4.56 9.48
C ILE A 91 -1.95 5.26 9.71
N GLN A 92 -1.97 6.21 10.63
CA GLN A 92 -3.11 7.04 10.97
C GLN A 92 -2.68 8.52 10.93
N VAL A 93 -3.47 9.34 10.24
CA VAL A 93 -3.29 10.80 10.19
C VAL A 93 -4.65 11.46 10.40
N LYS A 94 -4.80 12.22 11.48
CA LYS A 94 -5.97 13.07 11.77
C LYS A 94 -5.83 14.42 11.08
N GLU A 95 -6.96 15.04 10.74
CA GLU A 95 -7.03 16.42 10.25
C GLU A 95 -6.19 16.64 8.99
N VAL A 96 -6.52 15.89 7.94
CA VAL A 96 -5.88 16.03 6.64
C VAL A 96 -6.35 17.32 5.96
N ALA A 97 -5.78 18.43 6.42
CA ALA A 97 -5.84 19.74 5.77
C ALA A 97 -4.96 19.72 4.51
N SER A 98 -4.84 20.84 3.80
CA SER A 98 -4.12 20.99 2.52
C SER A 98 -2.65 20.53 2.49
N GLN A 99 -2.10 20.07 3.60
CA GLN A 99 -0.77 19.49 3.70
C GLN A 99 -0.76 18.06 3.12
N MET A 100 0.33 17.74 2.43
CA MET A 100 0.54 16.43 1.82
C MET A 100 1.57 15.60 2.60
N VAL A 101 2.29 16.20 3.55
CA VAL A 101 3.30 15.53 4.39
C VAL A 101 2.94 15.68 5.86
N TYR A 102 3.00 14.58 6.60
CA TYR A 102 2.61 14.49 8.01
C TYR A 102 3.67 13.75 8.81
N ARG A 103 4.08 14.30 9.94
CA ARG A 103 5.00 13.64 10.87
C ARG A 103 4.28 12.57 11.68
N LEU A 104 4.90 11.42 11.83
CA LEU A 104 4.33 10.24 12.49
C LEU A 104 4.89 10.06 13.90
N ASN A 105 5.08 11.13 14.66
CA ASN A 105 5.56 11.06 16.04
C ASN A 105 4.85 12.02 16.99
N ASP A 106 3.68 12.53 16.57
CA ASP A 106 2.88 13.43 17.39
C ASP A 106 1.53 12.78 17.75
N PRO A 107 1.46 12.11 18.92
CA PRO A 107 0.21 11.50 19.38
C PRO A 107 -0.86 12.53 19.73
N ASN A 108 -0.49 13.79 20.05
CA ASN A 108 -1.47 14.84 20.35
C ASN A 108 -2.23 15.26 19.09
N LEU A 109 -1.56 15.20 17.94
CA LEU A 109 -2.17 15.41 16.62
C LEU A 109 -2.86 14.15 16.08
N GLY A 110 -2.75 13.00 16.76
CA GLY A 110 -3.29 11.73 16.29
C GLY A 110 -2.60 11.23 15.02
N HIS A 111 -1.32 11.59 14.82
CA HIS A 111 -0.49 11.14 13.71
C HIS A 111 0.43 10.03 14.22
N LEU A 112 0.19 8.80 13.78
CA LEU A 112 0.87 7.63 14.32
C LEU A 112 1.01 6.56 13.26
N ALA A 113 2.15 5.87 13.25
CA ALA A 113 2.26 4.56 12.65
C ALA A 113 2.45 3.50 13.74
N THR A 114 1.84 2.35 13.54
CA THR A 114 1.95 1.21 14.44
C THR A 114 2.37 -0.02 13.63
N TYR A 115 3.36 -0.74 14.16
CA TYR A 115 3.76 -2.06 13.67
C TYR A 115 3.47 -3.10 14.76
N LYS A 116 2.86 -4.21 14.37
CA LYS A 116 2.60 -5.37 15.23
C LYS A 116 3.19 -6.61 14.61
N THR A 117 3.90 -7.39 15.41
CA THR A 117 4.49 -8.67 14.98
C THR A 117 4.49 -9.69 16.12
N ASP A 118 4.42 -10.97 15.77
CA ASP A 118 4.59 -12.14 16.65
C ASP A 118 5.81 -13.00 16.25
N ARG A 119 6.58 -12.59 15.22
CA ARG A 119 7.75 -13.34 14.71
C ARG A 119 8.85 -13.60 15.75
N ASP A 120 8.84 -12.87 16.86
CA ASP A 120 9.76 -13.08 17.98
C ASP A 120 9.31 -14.16 18.99
N CYS A 121 8.31 -15.00 18.67
CA CYS A 121 7.83 -16.10 19.54
C CYS A 121 7.32 -15.68 20.93
N PHE A 122 6.52 -14.60 21.02
CA PHE A 122 5.79 -14.26 22.25
C PHE A 122 4.31 -14.67 22.10
N THR A 123 3.97 -15.76 22.77
CA THR A 123 2.69 -16.51 22.86
C THR A 123 1.37 -15.87 22.37
N VAL A 124 0.55 -16.74 21.75
CA VAL A 124 -0.80 -16.61 21.16
C VAL A 124 -1.91 -16.18 22.15
N VAL A 125 -1.63 -15.31 23.10
CA VAL A 125 -2.64 -14.83 24.06
C VAL A 125 -2.46 -13.34 24.27
N SER A 126 -3.28 -12.53 23.59
CA SER A 126 -3.56 -11.12 23.90
C SER A 126 -2.43 -10.07 23.77
N PHE A 127 -1.16 -10.43 23.55
CA PHE A 127 -0.04 -9.47 23.51
C PHE A 127 0.73 -9.53 22.18
N THR A 128 0.16 -8.97 21.12
CA THR A 128 0.97 -8.69 19.92
C THR A 128 1.99 -7.61 20.27
N ASN A 129 3.28 -7.89 20.09
CA ASN A 129 4.33 -6.90 20.33
C ASN A 129 4.02 -5.69 19.45
N ARG A 130 3.80 -4.55 20.09
CA ARG A 130 3.41 -3.31 19.44
C ARG A 130 4.59 -2.37 19.49
N ALA A 131 5.00 -1.90 18.33
CA ALA A 131 5.89 -0.77 18.21
C ALA A 131 5.11 0.41 17.64
N ASP A 132 5.24 1.56 18.29
CA ASP A 132 4.66 2.81 17.84
C ASP A 132 5.78 3.65 17.21
N SER A 133 5.43 4.49 16.26
CA SER A 133 6.39 5.35 15.59
C SER A 133 6.95 6.40 16.55
N SER A 134 8.27 6.47 16.60
CA SER A 134 9.05 7.43 17.37
C SER A 134 9.51 8.62 16.52
N ASP A 135 9.63 8.40 15.22
CA ASP A 135 9.96 9.40 14.22
C ASP A 135 9.51 8.93 12.84
N GLY A 136 9.49 9.85 11.89
CA GLY A 136 9.19 9.60 10.50
C GLY A 136 8.05 10.45 9.96
N GLU A 137 7.71 10.19 8.71
CA GLU A 137 6.70 10.93 7.98
C GLU A 137 5.96 10.06 6.97
N VAL A 138 4.76 10.50 6.63
CA VAL A 138 3.98 10.02 5.48
C VAL A 138 3.69 11.19 4.55
N SER A 139 3.93 10.98 3.27
CA SER A 139 3.58 11.91 2.21
C SER A 139 2.47 11.31 1.35
N PHE A 140 1.27 11.88 1.38
CA PHE A 140 0.21 11.55 0.44
C PHE A 140 0.47 12.28 -0.88
N THR A 141 0.37 11.57 -2.01
CA THR A 141 0.45 12.16 -3.36
C THR A 141 -0.92 12.28 -4.00
N ARG A 142 -1.91 11.50 -3.53
CA ARG A 142 -3.28 11.55 -4.02
C ARG A 142 -4.27 11.12 -2.96
N ILE A 143 -5.32 11.90 -2.78
CA ILE A 143 -6.50 11.58 -1.95
C ILE A 143 -7.73 11.85 -2.81
N ASP A 144 -8.28 10.80 -3.41
CA ASP A 144 -9.44 10.87 -4.30
C ASP A 144 -10.59 10.05 -3.70
N LYS A 145 -11.48 10.74 -2.99
CA LYS A 145 -12.61 10.11 -2.30
C LYS A 145 -13.66 9.56 -3.27
N ALA A 146 -13.79 10.14 -4.45
CA ALA A 146 -14.75 9.71 -5.46
C ALA A 146 -14.34 8.36 -6.05
N ASN A 147 -13.07 8.23 -6.43
CA ASN A 147 -12.53 7.01 -7.02
C ASN A 147 -11.94 6.04 -5.97
N ARG A 148 -12.00 6.39 -4.68
CA ARG A 148 -11.47 5.61 -3.55
C ARG A 148 -9.97 5.31 -3.70
N ILE A 149 -9.20 6.30 -4.15
CA ILE A 149 -7.75 6.19 -4.33
C ILE A 149 -7.05 6.99 -3.23
N LEU A 150 -6.14 6.31 -2.54
CA LEU A 150 -5.20 6.90 -1.60
C LEU A 150 -3.80 6.41 -1.95
N SER A 151 -2.91 7.34 -2.26
CA SER A 151 -1.54 7.03 -2.71
C SER A 151 -0.54 7.92 -1.99
N GLY A 152 0.65 7.38 -1.72
CA GLY A 152 1.69 8.08 -1.00
C GLY A 152 2.91 7.21 -0.73
N THR A 153 3.85 7.77 0.00
CA THR A 153 5.06 7.12 0.51
C THR A 153 5.22 7.42 1.99
N PHE A 154 5.98 6.60 2.70
CA PHE A 154 6.27 6.84 4.11
C PHE A 154 7.66 6.31 4.47
N GLY A 155 8.23 6.88 5.53
CA GLY A 155 9.44 6.39 6.18
C GLY A 155 9.28 6.57 7.68
N VAL A 156 9.46 5.51 8.45
CA VAL A 156 9.13 5.49 9.88
C VAL A 156 10.18 4.73 10.68
N ILE A 157 10.50 5.25 11.86
CA ILE A 157 11.29 4.57 12.88
C ILE A 157 10.36 4.16 14.02
N PHE A 158 10.28 2.86 14.27
CA PHE A 158 9.46 2.29 15.33
C PHE A 158 10.27 2.10 16.61
N GLN A 159 9.64 2.32 17.77
CA GLN A 159 10.17 1.94 19.07
C GLN A 159 9.18 1.00 19.77
N PRO A 160 9.67 -0.04 20.48
CA PRO A 160 8.82 -0.90 21.27
C PRO A 160 7.97 -0.07 22.24
N LYS A 161 6.67 -0.34 22.26
CA LYS A 161 5.80 0.23 23.28
C LYS A 161 6.03 -0.54 24.57
N ASN A 162 6.72 0.07 25.53
CA ASN A 162 6.85 -0.52 26.86
C ASN A 162 5.44 -0.79 27.41
N ALA A 163 5.19 -2.03 27.82
CA ALA A 163 3.97 -2.37 28.55
C ALA A 163 3.97 -1.54 29.85
N ALA A 164 3.04 -0.60 29.95
CA ALA A 164 2.78 0.13 31.18
C ALA A 164 2.02 -0.76 32.16
#